data_AF-A0AAU7XG51-F1
#
_entry.id   AF-A0AAU7XG51-F1
#
_cell.length_a   1.000
_cell.length_b   1.000
_cell.length_c   1.000
_cell.angle_alpha   90.00
_cell.angle_beta   90.00
_cell.angle_gamma   90.00
#
_symmetry.space_group_name_H-M   'P 1'
#
loop_
_entity.id
_entity.type
_entity.pdbx_description
1 polymer ?
#
loop_
_entity_poly.entity_id
_entity_poly.type
_entity_poly.pdbx_seq_one_letter_code
_entity_poly.pdbx_strand_id
1 'polypeptide(L)'
;MQDVEFTVERGELWFLQTRAAKRTPRAALAIAVDHVAEGLITPAEALARLDGIDEAALDETRFADDDAMPIAAGVAASPGAAVGRIACDSAAAVRLATAGDPVVLVRPDTSTSDIAGFAAASAIVTATGGRTAHAAVVARQMGRPAVVGCAGLAVDPAGKTVGWHVATGGGRLAEGDWISVDGASGAIFAGRRTIERTRPDEAIAIWHGWSATETRHGRRRSARS
;
A
#
# COMPACT_ATOMS: atom_id res chain seq x y z
N MET A 1 -4.36 -13.15 -15.86
CA MET A 1 -2.93 -13.06 -15.50
C MET A 1 -2.63 -14.08 -14.43
N GLN A 2 -1.50 -14.75 -14.57
CA GLN A 2 -1.04 -15.82 -13.69
C GLN A 2 0.29 -15.39 -13.07
N ASP A 3 0.48 -15.74 -11.82
CA ASP A 3 1.80 -15.84 -11.21
C ASP A 3 2.36 -17.21 -11.57
N VAL A 4 3.53 -17.23 -12.20
CA VAL A 4 4.10 -18.42 -12.85
C VAL A 4 5.51 -18.62 -12.35
N GLU A 5 5.74 -19.75 -11.72
CA GLU A 5 7.08 -20.21 -11.34
C GLU A 5 7.59 -21.14 -12.43
N PHE A 6 8.81 -20.89 -12.91
CA PHE A 6 9.46 -21.71 -13.92
C PHE A 6 10.96 -21.85 -13.62
N THR A 7 11.56 -22.89 -14.16
CA THR A 7 13.02 -23.09 -14.19
C THR A 7 13.49 -23.34 -15.61
N VAL A 8 14.76 -23.04 -15.88
CA VAL A 8 15.42 -23.41 -17.13
C VAL A 8 16.55 -24.37 -16.77
N GLU A 9 16.40 -25.64 -17.16
CA GLU A 9 17.40 -26.67 -16.91
C GLU A 9 17.94 -27.18 -18.25
N ARG A 10 19.26 -27.07 -18.44
CA ARG A 10 19.96 -27.51 -19.67
C ARG A 10 19.38 -26.91 -20.96
N GLY A 11 18.91 -25.67 -20.88
CA GLY A 11 18.30 -24.97 -22.02
C GLY A 11 16.83 -25.30 -22.26
N GLU A 12 16.21 -26.16 -21.44
CA GLU A 12 14.78 -26.46 -21.51
C GLU A 12 14.01 -25.68 -20.44
N LEU A 13 12.90 -25.05 -20.86
CA LEU A 13 11.99 -24.31 -19.98
C LEU A 13 10.97 -25.27 -19.34
N TRP A 14 10.89 -25.24 -18.01
CA TRP A 14 9.96 -26.03 -17.22
C TRP A 14 9.06 -25.11 -16.40
N PHE A 15 7.74 -25.26 -16.54
CA PHE A 15 6.78 -24.61 -15.65
C PHE A 15 6.59 -25.45 -14.40
N LEU A 16 6.82 -24.83 -13.24
CA LEU A 16 6.76 -25.48 -11.92
C LEU A 16 5.38 -25.33 -11.31
N GLN A 17 4.82 -24.11 -11.35
CA GLN A 17 3.53 -23.78 -10.75
C GLN A 17 2.89 -22.60 -11.45
N THR A 18 1.56 -22.61 -11.57
CA THR A 18 0.78 -21.44 -11.95
C THR A 18 -0.33 -21.19 -10.95
N ARG A 19 -0.59 -19.94 -10.62
CA ARG A 19 -1.73 -19.54 -9.79
C ARG A 19 -2.25 -18.19 -10.19
N ALA A 20 -3.50 -17.90 -9.85
CA ALA A 20 -4.04 -16.55 -9.99
C ALA A 20 -3.16 -15.56 -9.21
N ALA A 21 -2.63 -14.56 -9.91
CA ALA A 21 -1.77 -13.55 -9.28
C ALA A 21 -2.58 -12.69 -8.32
N LYS A 22 -2.08 -12.52 -7.08
CA LYS A 22 -2.58 -11.47 -6.18
C LYS A 22 -2.22 -10.11 -6.76
N ARG A 23 -3.15 -9.16 -6.71
CA ARG A 23 -3.03 -7.84 -7.35
C ARG A 23 -3.57 -6.75 -6.44
N THR A 24 -3.13 -5.52 -6.66
CA THR A 24 -3.77 -4.35 -6.08
C THR A 24 -5.15 -4.14 -6.72
N PRO A 25 -6.11 -3.52 -6.01
CA PRO A 25 -7.41 -3.18 -6.57
C PRO A 25 -7.33 -2.40 -7.90
N ARG A 26 -6.45 -1.40 -7.97
CA ARG A 26 -6.23 -0.62 -9.20
C ARG A 26 -5.73 -1.47 -10.36
N ALA A 27 -4.76 -2.35 -10.13
CA ALA A 27 -4.26 -3.25 -11.18
C ALA A 27 -5.34 -4.24 -11.62
N ALA A 28 -6.19 -4.71 -10.69
CA ALA A 28 -7.32 -5.57 -11.04
C ALA A 28 -8.31 -4.85 -11.97
N LEU A 29 -8.67 -3.59 -11.66
CA LEU A 29 -9.54 -2.77 -12.52
C LEU A 29 -8.92 -2.52 -13.89
N ALA A 30 -7.67 -2.04 -13.95
CA ALA A 30 -6.99 -1.75 -15.21
C ALA A 30 -6.99 -2.98 -16.14
N ILE A 31 -6.62 -4.14 -15.60
CA ILE A 31 -6.54 -5.37 -16.39
C ILE A 31 -7.93 -5.88 -16.78
N ALA A 32 -8.95 -5.65 -15.97
CA ALA A 32 -10.33 -5.98 -16.36
C ALA A 32 -10.79 -5.10 -17.53
N VAL A 33 -10.49 -3.79 -17.49
CA VAL A 33 -10.79 -2.85 -18.57
C VAL A 33 -10.09 -3.26 -19.86
N ASP A 34 -8.79 -3.53 -19.79
CA ASP A 34 -7.99 -3.95 -20.95
C ASP A 34 -8.54 -5.25 -21.55
N HIS A 35 -8.80 -6.28 -20.73
CA HIS A 35 -9.32 -7.55 -21.22
C HIS A 35 -10.72 -7.43 -21.84
N VAL A 36 -11.58 -6.53 -21.36
CA VAL A 36 -12.89 -6.27 -22.00
C VAL A 36 -12.70 -5.55 -23.33
N ALA A 37 -11.81 -4.55 -23.39
CA ALA A 37 -11.49 -3.83 -24.62
C ALA A 37 -10.88 -4.76 -25.69
N GLU A 38 -10.07 -5.73 -25.28
CA GLU A 38 -9.47 -6.76 -26.15
C GLU A 38 -10.45 -7.91 -26.49
N GLY A 39 -11.65 -7.94 -25.89
CA GLY A 39 -12.63 -8.99 -26.10
C GLY A 39 -12.27 -10.35 -25.49
N LEU A 40 -11.30 -10.38 -24.57
CA LEU A 40 -10.87 -11.60 -23.86
C LEU A 40 -11.87 -12.03 -22.77
N ILE A 41 -12.62 -11.08 -22.22
CA ILE A 41 -13.71 -11.33 -21.26
C ILE A 41 -14.90 -10.43 -21.55
N THR A 42 -16.08 -10.87 -21.13
CA THR A 42 -17.30 -10.08 -21.17
C THR A 42 -17.36 -9.07 -20.01
N PRO A 43 -18.15 -7.98 -20.14
CA PRO A 43 -18.43 -7.07 -19.01
C PRO A 43 -18.95 -7.78 -17.75
N ALA A 44 -19.78 -8.83 -17.92
CA ALA A 44 -20.32 -9.61 -16.80
C ALA A 44 -19.22 -10.38 -16.05
N GLU A 45 -18.28 -11.00 -16.78
CA GLU A 45 -17.12 -11.68 -16.18
C GLU A 45 -16.17 -10.67 -15.52
N ALA A 46 -16.01 -9.47 -16.09
CA ALA A 46 -15.22 -8.41 -15.51
C ALA A 46 -15.84 -7.94 -14.17
N LEU A 47 -17.15 -7.72 -14.11
CA LEU A 47 -17.86 -7.37 -12.89
C LEU A 47 -17.68 -8.43 -11.80
N ALA A 48 -17.82 -9.71 -12.15
CA ALA A 48 -17.59 -10.80 -11.20
C ALA A 48 -16.14 -10.87 -10.68
N ARG A 49 -15.14 -10.48 -11.50
CA ARG A 49 -13.72 -10.44 -11.09
C ARG A 49 -13.38 -9.24 -10.22
N LEU A 50 -14.15 -8.16 -10.30
CA LEU A 50 -13.97 -6.94 -9.51
C LEU A 50 -14.87 -6.91 -8.27
N ASP A 51 -15.67 -7.96 -8.04
CA ASP A 51 -16.53 -8.05 -6.87
C ASP A 51 -15.74 -7.92 -5.56
N GLY A 52 -16.28 -7.14 -4.63
CA GLY A 52 -15.65 -6.85 -3.34
C GLY A 52 -14.47 -5.86 -3.38
N ILE A 53 -14.11 -5.30 -4.55
CA ILE A 53 -13.14 -4.21 -4.61
C ILE A 53 -13.80 -2.90 -4.13
N ASP A 54 -13.20 -2.29 -3.11
CA ASP A 54 -13.54 -0.92 -2.71
C ASP A 54 -12.96 0.09 -3.72
N GLU A 55 -13.82 0.95 -4.25
CA GLU A 55 -13.45 2.01 -5.20
C GLU A 55 -12.42 2.98 -4.58
N ALA A 56 -12.49 3.23 -3.27
CA ALA A 56 -11.53 4.08 -2.57
C ALA A 56 -10.11 3.50 -2.57
N ALA A 57 -9.97 2.18 -2.74
CA ALA A 57 -8.69 1.49 -2.81
C ALA A 57 -8.04 1.52 -4.21
N LEU A 58 -8.70 2.16 -5.19
CA LEU A 58 -8.16 2.39 -6.53
C LEU A 58 -7.25 3.62 -6.60
N ASP A 59 -7.35 4.49 -5.60
CA ASP A 59 -6.59 5.72 -5.51
C ASP A 59 -5.12 5.41 -5.18
N GLU A 60 -4.22 6.02 -5.94
CA GLU A 60 -2.78 5.98 -5.65
C GLU A 60 -2.35 7.29 -5.03
N THR A 61 -1.44 7.21 -4.06
CA THR A 61 -0.85 8.37 -3.40
C THR A 61 0.65 8.40 -3.63
N ARG A 62 1.18 9.59 -3.94
CA ARG A 62 2.61 9.86 -4.12
C ARG A 62 2.95 11.23 -3.55
N PHE A 63 4.22 11.53 -3.33
CA PHE A 63 4.62 12.90 -3.03
C PHE A 63 4.67 13.74 -4.30
N ALA A 64 4.30 15.02 -4.18
CA ALA A 64 4.26 15.98 -5.29
C ALA A 64 5.66 16.40 -5.76
N ASP A 65 6.63 16.33 -4.85
CA ASP A 65 8.02 16.70 -5.06
C ASP A 65 8.91 15.46 -5.04
N ASP A 66 9.97 15.44 -5.85
CA ASP A 66 10.96 14.35 -5.88
C ASP A 66 12.33 14.77 -5.32
N ASP A 67 12.56 16.07 -5.11
CA ASP A 67 13.89 16.63 -4.81
C ASP A 67 14.28 16.60 -3.33
N ALA A 68 13.39 16.16 -2.43
CA ALA A 68 13.72 16.12 -1.00
C ALA A 68 14.71 14.99 -0.71
N MET A 69 15.75 15.30 0.08
CA MET A 69 16.69 14.28 0.55
C MET A 69 16.03 13.41 1.64
N PRO A 70 15.98 12.07 1.50
CA PRO A 70 15.47 11.21 2.55
C PRO A 70 16.37 11.26 3.79
N ILE A 71 15.75 11.17 4.98
CA ILE A 71 16.48 10.99 6.25
C ILE A 71 16.82 9.53 6.52
N ALA A 72 16.05 8.61 5.94
CA ALA A 72 16.28 7.18 6.00
C ALA A 72 15.65 6.50 4.78
N ALA A 73 16.14 5.31 4.45
CA ALA A 73 15.55 4.45 3.45
C ALA A 73 15.57 3.00 3.93
N GLY A 74 14.66 2.20 3.39
CA GLY A 74 14.55 0.78 3.67
C GLY A 74 13.90 0.02 2.52
N VAL A 75 13.42 -1.17 2.81
CA VAL A 75 12.68 -2.01 1.85
C VAL A 75 11.27 -1.45 1.68
N ALA A 76 10.95 -1.03 0.46
CA ALA A 76 9.57 -0.75 0.02
C ALA A 76 8.69 -1.98 0.25
N ALA A 77 7.92 -1.97 1.33
CA ALA A 77 7.10 -3.10 1.74
C ALA A 77 5.71 -2.98 1.14
N SER A 78 5.05 -1.84 1.33
CA SER A 78 3.69 -1.61 0.85
C SER A 78 3.62 -0.23 0.22
N PRO A 79 3.12 -0.09 -1.02
CA PRO A 79 3.18 1.16 -1.78
C PRO A 79 2.24 2.25 -1.22
N GLY A 80 2.45 3.48 -1.70
CA GLY A 80 1.66 4.67 -1.36
C GLY A 80 2.46 5.68 -0.54
N ALA A 81 1.90 6.87 -0.36
CA ALA A 81 2.50 7.96 0.39
C ALA A 81 1.65 8.34 1.60
N ALA A 82 2.29 8.56 2.74
CA ALA A 82 1.63 8.98 3.97
C ALA A 82 2.45 10.04 4.70
N VAL A 83 1.75 10.96 5.37
CA VAL A 83 2.34 11.94 6.29
C VAL A 83 1.69 11.77 7.65
N GLY A 84 2.49 11.75 8.71
CA GLY A 84 1.96 11.58 10.05
C GLY A 84 2.95 11.95 11.14
N ARG A 85 2.41 12.04 12.35
CA ARG A 85 3.14 12.18 13.61
C ARG A 85 3.81 10.85 13.95
N ILE A 86 5.08 10.88 14.35
CA ILE A 86 5.77 9.68 14.83
C ILE A 86 5.07 9.16 16.07
N ALA A 87 4.74 7.87 16.08
CA ALA A 87 4.40 7.10 17.27
C ALA A 87 5.43 5.98 17.45
N CYS A 88 6.09 5.91 18.61
CA CYS A 88 7.15 4.92 18.84
C CYS A 88 6.60 3.59 19.38
N ASP A 89 5.32 3.55 19.78
CA ASP A 89 4.63 2.36 20.22
C ASP A 89 3.14 2.39 19.85
N SER A 90 2.48 1.23 20.02
CA SER A 90 1.06 1.02 19.72
C SER A 90 0.14 1.94 20.52
N ALA A 91 0.45 2.21 21.79
CA ALA A 91 -0.37 3.05 22.65
C ALA A 91 -0.28 4.54 22.24
N ALA A 92 0.91 5.00 21.89
CA ALA A 92 1.15 6.32 21.33
C ALA A 92 0.42 6.51 19.99
N ALA A 93 0.43 5.49 19.14
CA ALA A 93 -0.27 5.53 17.86
C ALA A 93 -1.78 5.71 18.05
N VAL A 94 -2.38 4.94 18.95
CA VAL A 94 -3.81 5.08 19.29
C VAL A 94 -4.10 6.45 19.91
N ARG A 95 -3.26 6.93 20.82
CA ARG A 95 -3.42 8.23 21.49
C ARG A 95 -3.40 9.39 20.48
N LEU A 96 -2.40 9.43 19.59
CA LEU A 96 -2.25 10.47 18.58
C LEU A 96 -3.39 10.43 17.55
N ALA A 97 -3.78 9.22 17.09
CA ALA A 97 -4.90 9.07 16.17
C ALA A 97 -6.24 9.52 16.80
N THR A 98 -6.45 9.23 18.09
CA THR A 98 -7.65 9.69 18.82
C THR A 98 -7.69 11.22 18.96
N ALA A 99 -6.52 11.87 19.01
CA ALA A 99 -6.42 13.33 18.99
C ALA A 99 -6.66 13.94 17.59
N GLY A 100 -6.86 13.12 16.55
CA GLY A 100 -7.16 13.54 15.19
C GLY A 100 -5.93 13.73 14.31
N ASP A 101 -4.73 13.44 14.81
CA ASP A 101 -3.51 13.49 14.01
C ASP A 101 -3.34 12.21 13.18
N PRO A 102 -2.96 12.28 11.88
CA PRO A 102 -2.47 11.12 11.17
C PRO A 102 -1.15 10.65 11.78
N VAL A 103 -0.93 9.34 11.81
CA VAL A 103 0.15 8.72 12.58
C VAL A 103 1.05 7.87 11.69
N VAL A 104 2.36 7.90 11.95
CA VAL A 104 3.30 6.90 11.45
C VAL A 104 3.82 6.08 12.63
N LEU A 105 3.51 4.78 12.64
CA LEU A 105 4.02 3.87 13.65
C LEU A 105 5.46 3.48 13.29
N VAL A 106 6.40 3.85 14.14
CA VAL A 106 7.83 3.58 13.99
C VAL A 106 8.28 2.60 15.06
N ARG A 107 8.78 1.42 14.67
CA ARG A 107 9.17 0.34 15.61
C ARG A 107 10.53 -0.27 15.27
N PRO A 108 11.29 -0.81 16.24
CA PRO A 108 12.46 -1.64 15.93
C PRO A 108 12.07 -2.90 15.12
N ASP A 109 11.04 -3.58 15.63
CA ASP A 109 10.36 -4.74 15.05
C ASP A 109 8.91 -4.74 15.54
N THR A 110 8.06 -5.57 14.93
CA THR A 110 6.62 -5.64 15.24
C THR A 110 6.21 -7.04 15.70
N SER A 111 5.20 -7.09 16.54
CA SER A 111 4.56 -8.34 16.95
C SER A 111 3.04 -8.23 16.90
N THR A 112 2.34 -9.31 17.26
CA THR A 112 0.87 -9.34 17.29
C THR A 112 0.26 -8.33 18.27
N SER A 113 1.02 -7.89 19.29
CA SER A 113 0.57 -6.86 20.24
C SER A 113 0.43 -5.47 19.60
N ASP A 114 1.03 -5.25 18.43
CA ASP A 114 1.02 -3.94 17.77
C ASP A 114 -0.24 -3.70 16.92
N ILE A 115 -1.18 -4.66 16.86
CA ILE A 115 -2.32 -4.62 15.94
C ILE A 115 -3.18 -3.35 16.06
N ALA A 116 -3.37 -2.84 17.28
CA ALA A 116 -4.08 -1.59 17.51
C ALA A 116 -3.34 -0.38 16.93
N GLY A 117 -2.01 -0.35 17.06
CA GLY A 117 -1.14 0.65 16.45
C GLY A 117 -1.16 0.57 14.92
N PHE A 118 -1.13 -0.64 14.35
CA PHE A 118 -1.30 -0.84 12.90
C PHE A 118 -2.65 -0.31 12.41
N ALA A 119 -3.73 -0.56 13.16
CA ALA A 119 -5.06 -0.07 12.83
C ALA A 119 -5.17 1.46 12.91
N ALA A 120 -4.43 2.11 13.82
CA ALA A 120 -4.42 3.56 13.99
C ALA A 120 -3.49 4.30 13.01
N ALA A 121 -2.40 3.68 12.57
CA ALA A 121 -1.32 4.36 11.86
C ALA A 121 -1.57 4.49 10.35
N SER A 122 -1.45 5.69 9.80
CA SER A 122 -1.47 5.98 8.36
C SER A 122 -0.33 5.33 7.58
N ALA A 123 0.83 5.07 8.22
CA ALA A 123 1.92 4.28 7.64
C ALA A 123 2.76 3.57 8.71
N ILE A 124 3.52 2.56 8.28
CA ILE A 124 4.34 1.71 9.15
C ILE A 124 5.81 1.80 8.75
N VAL A 125 6.68 2.03 9.73
CA VAL A 125 8.13 2.04 9.55
C VAL A 125 8.78 1.10 10.55
N THR A 126 9.66 0.21 10.07
CA THR A 126 10.47 -0.63 10.96
C THR A 126 11.97 -0.53 10.70
N ALA A 127 12.77 -0.58 11.77
CA ALA A 127 14.24 -0.59 11.68
C ALA A 127 14.75 -1.90 11.08
N THR A 128 14.08 -3.01 11.39
CA THR A 128 14.42 -4.36 10.90
C THR A 128 13.30 -4.96 10.05
N GLY A 129 13.58 -6.07 9.37
CA GLY A 129 12.61 -6.82 8.58
C GLY A 129 12.81 -6.67 7.07
N GLY A 130 12.46 -7.73 6.35
CA GLY A 130 12.50 -7.78 4.89
C GLY A 130 11.11 -7.74 4.26
N ARG A 131 11.05 -7.94 2.94
CA ARG A 131 9.80 -7.90 2.16
C ARG A 131 8.72 -8.86 2.67
N THR A 132 9.09 -9.93 3.36
CA THR A 132 8.20 -10.97 3.91
C THR A 132 8.01 -10.88 5.43
N ALA A 133 8.54 -9.86 6.09
CA ALA A 133 8.39 -9.69 7.54
C ALA A 133 6.93 -9.44 7.93
N HIS A 134 6.60 -9.70 9.21
CA HIS A 134 5.26 -9.50 9.77
C HIS A 134 4.68 -8.12 9.43
N ALA A 135 5.43 -7.04 9.69
CA ALA A 135 5.03 -5.69 9.35
C ALA A 135 4.69 -5.49 7.86
N ALA A 136 5.50 -6.08 6.96
CA ALA A 136 5.31 -5.96 5.52
C ALA A 136 4.05 -6.70 5.04
N VAL A 137 3.74 -7.86 5.63
CA VAL A 137 2.53 -8.61 5.30
C VAL A 137 1.28 -7.87 5.78
N VAL A 138 1.27 -7.44 7.05
CA VAL A 138 0.11 -6.77 7.66
C VAL A 138 -0.17 -5.43 6.98
N ALA A 139 0.87 -4.62 6.71
CA ALA A 139 0.70 -3.33 6.04
C ALA A 139 0.06 -3.47 4.64
N ARG A 140 0.46 -4.47 3.86
CA ARG A 140 -0.14 -4.75 2.55
C ARG A 140 -1.60 -5.18 2.67
N GLN A 141 -1.93 -6.01 3.66
CA GLN A 141 -3.31 -6.44 3.90
C GLN A 141 -4.20 -5.26 4.29
N MET A 142 -3.65 -4.28 5.01
CA MET A 142 -4.36 -3.07 5.41
C MET A 142 -4.31 -1.94 4.35
N GLY A 143 -3.63 -2.14 3.22
CA GLY A 143 -3.47 -1.10 2.20
C GLY A 143 -2.73 0.15 2.70
N ARG A 144 -1.88 0.01 3.72
CA ARG A 144 -1.13 1.13 4.32
C ARG A 144 0.29 1.19 3.77
N PRO A 145 0.83 2.37 3.43
CA PRO A 145 2.22 2.52 3.06
C PRO A 145 3.15 1.98 4.15
N ALA A 146 4.21 1.26 3.74
CA ALA A 146 5.17 0.73 4.68
C ALA A 146 6.59 0.62 4.13
N VAL A 147 7.54 0.96 5.00
CA VAL A 147 8.98 0.82 4.76
C VAL A 147 9.58 0.02 5.91
N VAL A 148 10.23 -1.10 5.61
CA VAL A 148 10.77 -2.01 6.63
C VAL A 148 12.28 -2.16 6.45
N GLY A 149 12.99 -2.58 7.49
CA GLY A 149 14.44 -2.79 7.39
C GLY A 149 15.23 -1.48 7.19
N CYS A 150 14.79 -0.40 7.83
CA CYS A 150 15.47 0.88 7.79
C CYS A 150 16.74 0.83 8.66
N ALA A 151 17.83 0.29 8.14
CA ALA A 151 19.08 0.07 8.89
C ALA A 151 19.68 1.36 9.50
N GLY A 152 19.35 2.53 8.94
CA GLY A 152 19.78 3.83 9.45
C GLY A 152 18.89 4.42 10.53
N LEU A 153 17.80 3.76 10.92
CA LEU A 153 16.80 4.24 11.87
C LEU A 153 16.90 3.47 13.20
N ALA A 154 17.01 4.20 14.31
CA ALA A 154 17.10 3.64 15.65
C ALA A 154 15.99 4.22 16.53
N VAL A 155 15.16 3.36 17.10
CA VAL A 155 14.15 3.78 18.10
C VAL A 155 14.76 3.59 19.48
N ASP A 156 14.77 4.65 20.29
CA ASP A 156 15.27 4.61 21.66
C ASP A 156 14.50 3.56 22.49
N PRO A 157 15.16 2.73 23.31
CA PRO A 157 14.52 1.76 24.21
C PRO A 157 13.43 2.36 25.11
N ALA A 158 13.54 3.65 25.46
CA ALA A 158 12.51 4.36 26.23
C ALA A 158 11.25 4.70 25.41
N GLY A 159 11.26 4.47 24.09
CA GLY A 159 10.12 4.66 23.19
C GLY A 159 9.74 6.12 22.96
N LYS A 160 10.70 7.07 23.04
CA LYS A 160 10.39 8.51 22.95
C LYS A 160 11.08 9.26 21.83
N THR A 161 12.10 8.68 21.22
CA THR A 161 12.84 9.32 20.13
C THR A 161 13.19 8.31 19.05
N VAL A 162 13.21 8.80 17.81
CA VAL A 162 13.68 8.10 16.63
C VAL A 162 14.93 8.82 16.14
N GLY A 163 16.07 8.18 16.27
CA GLY A 163 17.33 8.63 15.69
C GLY A 163 17.49 8.11 14.26
N TRP A 164 18.19 8.87 13.43
CA TRP A 164 18.75 8.35 12.18
C TRP A 164 20.23 8.71 12.09
N HIS A 165 21.02 7.87 11.43
CA HIS A 165 22.48 8.05 11.37
C HIS A 165 23.05 8.19 9.96
N VAL A 166 22.31 7.86 8.90
CA VAL A 166 22.97 7.43 7.65
C VAL A 166 22.75 8.34 6.43
N ALA A 167 21.73 9.22 6.40
CA ALA A 167 21.45 9.98 5.16
C ALA A 167 21.84 11.47 5.18
N THR A 168 21.80 12.16 6.33
CA THR A 168 22.01 13.63 6.39
C THR A 168 23.01 14.10 7.46
N GLY A 169 23.95 13.24 7.87
CA GLY A 169 24.85 13.53 9.01
C GLY A 169 24.29 13.15 10.38
N GLY A 170 23.14 12.45 10.36
CA GLY A 170 22.43 11.98 11.53
C GLY A 170 21.56 13.04 12.20
N GLY A 171 20.60 12.60 13.02
CA GLY A 171 19.70 13.48 13.74
C GLY A 171 18.74 12.72 14.65
N ARG A 172 17.89 13.44 15.38
CA ARG A 172 16.84 12.87 16.25
C ARG A 172 15.52 13.59 16.01
N LEU A 173 14.46 12.80 15.87
CA LEU A 173 13.08 13.23 15.93
C LEU A 173 12.46 12.69 17.22
N ALA A 174 11.59 13.49 17.83
CA ALA A 174 10.80 13.07 18.97
C ALA A 174 9.51 12.37 18.52
N GLU A 175 8.92 11.58 19.42
CA GLU A 175 7.52 11.21 19.28
C GLU A 175 6.66 12.47 19.08
N GLY A 176 5.74 12.42 18.12
CA GLY A 176 4.93 13.56 17.73
C GLY A 176 5.58 14.49 16.71
N ASP A 177 6.83 14.30 16.29
CA ASP A 177 7.35 15.04 15.14
C ASP A 177 6.73 14.52 13.83
N TRP A 178 6.68 15.40 12.82
CA TRP A 178 6.15 15.04 11.51
C TRP A 178 7.18 14.29 10.69
N ILE A 179 6.75 13.20 10.05
CA ILE A 179 7.48 12.52 8.99
C ILE A 179 6.58 12.19 7.81
N SER A 180 7.22 12.01 6.66
CA SER A 180 6.59 11.62 5.41
C SER A 180 7.21 10.30 4.94
N VAL A 181 6.39 9.32 4.60
CA VAL A 181 6.80 7.96 4.24
C VAL A 181 6.34 7.66 2.83
N ASP A 182 7.29 7.29 1.96
CA ASP A 182 7.03 6.77 0.63
C ASP A 182 7.26 5.25 0.63
N GLY A 183 6.15 4.51 0.66
CA GLY A 183 6.15 3.06 0.63
C GLY A 183 6.50 2.45 -0.73
N ALA A 184 6.51 3.25 -1.81
CA ALA A 184 6.86 2.79 -3.16
C ALA A 184 8.38 2.83 -3.40
N SER A 185 9.04 3.94 -3.05
CA SER A 185 10.50 4.05 -3.13
C SER A 185 11.23 3.46 -1.93
N GLY A 186 10.54 3.34 -0.78
CA GLY A 186 11.17 2.95 0.48
C GLY A 186 11.83 4.12 1.21
N ALA A 187 11.52 5.36 0.83
CA ALA A 187 12.13 6.56 1.38
C ALA A 187 11.32 7.18 2.53
N ILE A 188 12.02 7.75 3.51
CA ILE A 188 11.43 8.44 4.66
C ILE A 188 12.03 9.85 4.73
N PHE A 189 11.19 10.85 4.96
CA PHE A 189 11.56 12.26 4.98
C PHE A 189 11.13 12.90 6.29
N ALA A 190 11.93 13.86 6.77
CA ALA A 190 11.52 14.71 7.88
C ALA A 190 10.46 15.71 7.43
N GLY A 191 9.54 16.06 8.34
CA GLY A 191 8.52 17.06 8.10
C GLY A 191 7.33 16.56 7.28
N ARG A 192 6.51 17.52 6.83
CA ARG A 192 5.28 17.28 6.08
C ARG A 192 5.50 17.57 4.61
N ARG A 193 5.35 16.55 3.78
CA ARG A 193 5.36 16.69 2.32
C ARG A 193 3.95 16.73 1.77
N THR A 194 3.79 17.29 0.58
CA THR A 194 2.50 17.35 -0.11
C THR A 194 2.23 16.02 -0.81
N ILE A 195 1.08 15.41 -0.53
CA ILE A 195 0.64 14.18 -1.19
C ILE A 195 -0.27 14.55 -2.37
N GLU A 196 0.03 13.99 -3.53
CA GLU A 196 -0.88 13.93 -4.67
C GLU A 196 -1.63 12.61 -4.67
N ARG A 197 -2.91 12.68 -5.03
CA ARG A 197 -3.78 11.52 -5.18
C ARG A 197 -4.19 11.39 -6.64
N THR A 198 -3.94 10.23 -7.23
CA THR A 198 -4.35 9.91 -8.61
C THR A 198 -5.44 8.85 -8.60
N ARG A 199 -6.63 9.23 -9.04
CA ARG A 199 -7.78 8.34 -9.19
C ARG A 199 -7.94 7.92 -10.65
N PRO A 200 -8.22 6.64 -10.96
CA PRO A 200 -8.36 6.19 -12.33
C PRO A 200 -9.80 6.43 -12.84
N ASP A 201 -10.21 7.69 -12.90
CA ASP A 201 -11.62 8.08 -13.15
C ASP A 201 -12.17 7.52 -14.47
N GLU A 202 -11.35 7.46 -15.52
CA GLU A 202 -11.76 6.87 -16.82
C GLU A 202 -12.06 5.37 -16.69
N ALA A 203 -11.17 4.60 -16.04
CA ALA A 203 -11.39 3.17 -15.82
C ALA A 203 -12.59 2.91 -14.91
N ILE A 204 -12.79 3.76 -13.89
CA ILE A 204 -13.97 3.73 -13.01
C ILE A 204 -15.25 3.99 -13.82
N ALA A 205 -15.24 4.97 -14.72
CA ALA A 205 -16.38 5.27 -15.58
C ALA A 205 -16.72 4.08 -16.51
N ILE A 206 -15.71 3.41 -17.07
CA ILE A 206 -15.89 2.19 -17.87
C ILE A 206 -16.52 1.08 -17.03
N TRP A 207 -16.00 0.85 -15.82
CA TRP A 207 -16.51 -0.16 -14.88
C TRP A 207 -17.99 0.09 -14.54
N HIS A 208 -18.36 1.32 -14.18
CA HIS A 208 -19.76 1.70 -13.93
C HIS A 208 -20.66 1.54 -15.16
N GLY A 209 -20.12 1.73 -16.36
CA GLY A 209 -20.81 1.52 -17.63
C GLY A 209 -21.23 0.07 -17.88
N TRP A 210 -20.48 -0.91 -17.37
CA TRP A 210 -20.82 -2.32 -17.47
C TRP A 210 -22.11 -2.66 -16.71
N SER A 211 -22.24 -2.19 -15.47
CA SER A 211 -23.43 -2.40 -14.62
C SER A 211 -24.72 -1.79 -15.19
N ALA A 212 -24.60 -0.64 -15.85
CA ALA A 212 -25.73 0.02 -16.52
C ALA A 212 -26.26 -0.80 -17.71
N THR A 213 -25.38 -1.55 -18.37
CA THR A 213 -25.70 -2.39 -19.54
C THR A 213 -26.44 -3.67 -19.11
N GLU A 214 -26.03 -4.30 -18.01
CA GLU A 214 -26.73 -5.47 -17.45
C GLU A 214 -28.14 -5.13 -16.96
N THR A 215 -28.32 -3.99 -16.28
CA THR A 215 -29.64 -3.55 -15.78
C THR A 215 -30.64 -3.34 -16.93
N ARG A 216 -30.17 -2.83 -18.07
CA ARG A 216 -31.00 -2.67 -19.29
C ARG A 216 -31.32 -4.01 -19.96
N HIS A 217 -30.40 -4.97 -19.95
CA HIS A 217 -30.62 -6.29 -20.53
C HIS A 217 -31.57 -7.16 -19.66
N GLY A 218 -31.47 -7.06 -18.33
CA GLY A 218 -32.35 -7.75 -17.38
C GLY A 218 -33.81 -7.29 -17.46
N ARG A 219 -34.05 -5.97 -17.55
CA ARG A 219 -35.42 -5.41 -17.72
C ARG A 219 -36.08 -5.79 -19.05
N ARG A 220 -35.29 -5.96 -20.12
CA ARG A 220 -35.82 -6.41 -21.42
C ARG A 220 -36.20 -7.88 -21.44
N ARG A 221 -35.55 -8.74 -20.63
CA ARG A 221 -35.88 -10.17 -20.52
C ARG A 221 -37.12 -10.42 -19.67
N SER A 222 -37.36 -9.66 -18.59
CA SER A 222 -38.56 -9.83 -17.76
C SER A 222 -39.84 -9.22 -18.36
N ALA A 223 -39.71 -8.29 -19.31
CA ALA A 223 -40.86 -7.71 -20.02
C ALA A 223 -41.37 -8.58 -21.19
N ARG A 224 -40.78 -9.76 -21.40
CA ARG A 224 -41.15 -10.73 -22.46
C ARG A 224 -41.63 -12.09 -21.91
N SER A 225 -41.79 -12.21 -20.59
CA SER A 225 -42.36 -13.39 -19.92
C SER A 225 -43.80 -13.12 -19.48
#